data_AF-A0A7Y8PSU3-F1
#
_entry.id   AF-A0A7Y8PSU3-F1
#
_cell.length_a   1.000
_cell.length_b   1.000
_cell.length_c   1.000
_cell.angle_alpha   90.00
_cell.angle_beta   90.00
_cell.angle_gamma   90.00
#
_symmetry.space_group_name_H-M   'P 1'
#
loop_
_entity.id
_entity.type
_entity.pdbx_description
1 polymer ?
#
loop_
_entity_poly.entity_id
_entity_poly.type
_entity_poly.pdbx_seq_one_letter_code
_entity_poly.pdbx_strand_id
1 'polypeptide(L)'
;MQLKEFAQQFKSDLKAIEIVDLVKPKCWEQITATYPEYTTIEDEIRQWLEANCPTIFGIINSVSKRKRHDLNLINGIKASILIGQSDFVGLRSADHNRFTKLYFESLQLIQAHLDKLYEKHDLIPELTEFDFDHVNAYKAYNLFGNIGKTRDKLTWLYEIALVKQPNSVYLNVAKQVNEEAVKLHELYKNVDEIEFHPKNSSDYHHCACCFRWVRLKPSNPDQVAYHGYTIDRGTYNEIASQSCSGSSFQPLEMSTKGTFAVLERNNQKLAKLKEDLKLWENDQSDMGKKYLANTKSGIRSIKFYAETAFKMIQKYQPEQLPEVEKYLVTE
;
A
#
# COMPACT_ATOMS: atom_id res chain seq x y z
N MET A 1 9.57 -8.65 -15.13
CA MET A 1 9.55 -10.14 -15.14
C MET A 1 8.15 -10.59 -14.77
N GLN A 2 7.54 -11.53 -15.50
CA GLN A 2 6.21 -12.00 -15.11
C GLN A 2 6.31 -12.86 -13.85
N LEU A 3 5.37 -12.73 -12.92
CA LEU A 3 5.41 -13.49 -11.65
C LEU A 3 5.38 -15.01 -11.85
N LYS A 4 4.76 -15.46 -12.94
CA LYS A 4 4.76 -16.87 -13.36
C LYS A 4 6.18 -17.36 -13.70
N GLU A 5 6.95 -16.56 -14.45
CA GLU A 5 8.36 -16.86 -14.79
C GLU A 5 9.25 -16.80 -13.55
N PHE A 6 8.98 -15.86 -12.65
CA PHE A 6 9.69 -15.76 -11.37
C PHE A 6 9.46 -17.01 -10.51
N ALA A 7 8.21 -17.43 -10.34
CA ALA A 7 7.83 -18.59 -9.55
C ALA A 7 8.46 -19.90 -10.04
N GLN A 8 8.70 -20.05 -11.34
CA GLN A 8 9.33 -21.24 -11.93
C GLN A 8 10.80 -21.43 -11.52
N GLN A 9 11.44 -20.41 -10.93
CA GLN A 9 12.81 -20.50 -10.43
C GLN A 9 12.91 -21.27 -9.11
N PHE A 10 11.77 -21.50 -8.44
CA PHE A 10 11.69 -22.13 -7.12
C PHE A 10 11.09 -23.54 -7.24
N LYS A 11 11.65 -24.49 -6.48
CA LYS A 11 11.25 -25.90 -6.48
C LYS A 11 10.12 -26.17 -5.51
N SER A 12 10.04 -25.40 -4.42
CA SER A 12 8.99 -25.53 -3.41
C SER A 12 7.63 -25.06 -3.94
N ASP A 13 6.59 -25.88 -3.80
CA ASP A 13 5.20 -25.54 -4.15
C ASP A 13 4.48 -24.99 -2.92
N LEU A 14 4.03 -23.74 -2.98
CA LEU A 14 3.34 -23.05 -1.88
C LEU A 14 1.81 -23.07 -2.02
N LYS A 15 1.25 -23.70 -3.05
CA LYS A 15 -0.20 -23.64 -3.38
C LYS A 15 -1.13 -24.09 -2.26
N ALA A 16 -0.65 -24.91 -1.31
CA ALA A 16 -1.42 -25.34 -0.15
C ALA A 16 -1.67 -24.20 0.86
N ILE A 17 -0.90 -23.12 0.81
CA ILE A 17 -1.00 -21.97 1.71
C ILE A 17 -1.97 -20.94 1.15
N GLU A 18 -2.88 -20.46 1.98
CA GLU A 18 -3.77 -19.35 1.63
C GLU A 18 -2.99 -18.01 1.59
N ILE A 19 -3.05 -17.31 0.45
CA ILE A 19 -2.34 -16.02 0.26
C ILE A 19 -2.72 -14.99 1.33
N VAL A 20 -3.98 -14.99 1.75
CA VAL A 20 -4.52 -14.09 2.77
C VAL A 20 -3.90 -14.32 4.14
N ASP A 21 -3.49 -15.55 4.43
CA ASP A 21 -2.82 -15.90 5.69
C ASP A 21 -1.31 -15.69 5.57
N LEU A 22 -0.72 -15.95 4.39
CA LEU A 22 0.69 -15.69 4.09
C LEU A 22 1.07 -14.20 4.22
N VAL A 23 0.20 -13.28 3.83
CA VAL A 23 0.48 -11.83 3.96
C VAL A 23 0.24 -11.25 5.36
N LYS A 24 -0.07 -12.10 6.35
CA LYS A 24 -0.35 -11.68 7.74
C LYS A 24 0.71 -12.22 8.71
N PRO A 25 1.57 -11.35 9.28
CA PRO A 25 2.62 -11.79 10.20
C PRO A 25 2.16 -12.64 11.38
N LYS A 26 0.95 -12.41 11.89
CA LYS A 26 0.35 -13.19 12.98
C LYS A 26 0.04 -14.65 12.63
N CYS A 27 -0.02 -14.99 11.35
CA CYS A 27 -0.34 -16.34 10.88
C CYS A 27 0.91 -17.18 10.61
N TRP A 28 2.10 -16.56 10.55
CA TRP A 28 3.33 -17.24 10.11
C TRP A 28 3.76 -18.38 11.03
N GLU A 29 3.57 -18.25 12.33
CA GLU A 29 3.89 -19.34 13.28
C GLU A 29 3.01 -20.57 13.02
N GLN A 30 1.71 -20.36 12.76
CA GLN A 30 0.80 -21.44 12.41
C GLN A 30 1.14 -22.05 11.04
N ILE A 31 1.41 -21.22 10.03
CA ILE A 31 1.82 -21.68 8.69
C ILE A 31 3.09 -22.52 8.79
N THR A 32 4.10 -22.07 9.54
CA THR A 32 5.35 -22.81 9.77
C THR A 32 5.09 -24.17 10.40
N ALA A 33 4.17 -24.25 11.36
CA ALA A 33 3.82 -25.52 11.99
C ALA A 33 3.03 -26.48 11.07
N THR A 34 2.36 -25.96 10.05
CA THR A 34 1.40 -26.70 9.22
C THR A 34 1.98 -27.11 7.86
N TYR A 35 2.82 -26.27 7.25
CA TYR A 35 3.29 -26.39 5.86
C TYR A 35 4.83 -26.42 5.82
N PRO A 36 5.48 -27.59 5.78
CA PRO A 36 6.95 -27.70 5.72
C PRO A 36 7.60 -26.97 4.54
N GLU A 37 6.89 -26.85 3.42
CA GLU A 37 7.28 -26.09 2.23
C GLU A 37 7.52 -24.60 2.53
N TYR A 38 6.82 -24.04 3.52
CA TYR A 38 6.95 -22.64 3.92
C TYR A 38 8.32 -22.34 4.50
N THR A 39 8.94 -23.31 5.19
CA THR A 39 10.30 -23.18 5.72
C THR A 39 11.33 -23.57 4.68
N THR A 40 11.06 -24.64 3.92
CA THR A 40 11.99 -25.15 2.89
C THR A 40 12.33 -24.09 1.85
N ILE A 41 11.33 -23.30 1.43
CA ILE A 41 11.53 -22.26 0.43
C ILE A 41 12.39 -21.08 0.93
N GLU A 42 12.57 -20.91 2.24
CA GLU A 42 13.37 -19.79 2.78
C GLU A 42 14.82 -19.85 2.31
N ASP A 43 15.41 -21.04 2.28
CA ASP A 43 16.78 -21.21 1.82
C ASP A 43 16.92 -20.92 0.32
N GLU A 44 15.94 -21.34 -0.49
CA GLU A 44 15.89 -21.01 -1.92
C GLU A 44 15.79 -19.48 -2.13
N ILE A 45 14.97 -18.81 -1.32
CA ILE A 45 14.81 -17.35 -1.36
C ILE A 45 16.08 -16.63 -0.91
N ARG A 46 16.76 -17.12 0.13
CA ARG A 46 18.04 -16.56 0.61
C ARG A 46 19.11 -16.67 -0.48
N GLN A 47 19.24 -17.84 -1.12
CA GLN A 47 20.16 -18.02 -2.24
C GLN A 47 19.81 -17.10 -3.43
N TRP A 48 18.52 -16.97 -3.74
CA TRP A 48 18.07 -16.05 -4.78
C TRP A 48 18.42 -14.59 -4.45
N LEU A 49 18.22 -14.16 -3.20
CA LEU A 49 18.56 -12.81 -2.73
C LEU A 49 20.07 -12.57 -2.77
N GLU A 50 20.90 -13.53 -2.37
CA GLU A 50 22.35 -13.44 -2.46
C GLU A 50 22.84 -13.33 -3.91
N ALA A 51 22.18 -14.01 -4.84
CA ALA A 51 22.55 -13.96 -6.26
C ALA A 51 22.04 -12.70 -6.98
N ASN A 52 20.86 -12.20 -6.61
CA ASN A 52 20.15 -11.17 -7.38
C ASN A 52 20.11 -9.80 -6.72
N CYS A 53 20.08 -9.75 -5.38
CA CYS A 53 20.00 -8.54 -4.57
C CYS A 53 21.02 -8.55 -3.40
N PRO A 54 22.32 -8.83 -3.67
CA PRO A 54 23.33 -9.03 -2.62
C PRO A 54 23.52 -7.81 -1.72
N THR A 55 23.52 -6.59 -2.27
CA THR A 55 23.75 -5.37 -1.49
C THR A 55 22.56 -5.09 -0.57
N ILE A 56 21.33 -5.17 -1.09
CA ILE A 56 20.11 -5.02 -0.32
C ILE A 56 20.03 -6.08 0.79
N PHE A 57 20.24 -7.35 0.44
CA PHE A 57 20.16 -8.44 1.40
C PHE A 57 21.26 -8.35 2.47
N GLY A 58 22.48 -8.00 2.08
CA GLY A 58 23.59 -7.74 2.99
C GLY A 58 23.30 -6.60 3.97
N ILE A 59 22.74 -5.48 3.50
CA ILE A 59 22.33 -4.36 4.35
C ILE A 59 21.27 -4.81 5.35
N ILE A 60 20.21 -5.48 4.88
CA ILE A 60 19.12 -5.97 5.74
C ILE A 60 19.68 -6.92 6.82
N ASN A 61 20.49 -7.90 6.45
CA ASN A 61 21.09 -8.86 7.39
C ASN A 61 22.03 -8.21 8.39
N SER A 62 22.79 -7.19 7.98
CA SER A 62 23.69 -6.47 8.88
C SER A 62 22.94 -5.70 9.98
N VAL A 63 21.70 -5.26 9.67
CA VAL A 63 20.84 -4.45 10.54
C VAL A 63 19.85 -5.33 11.33
N SER A 64 19.48 -6.50 10.81
CA SER A 64 18.40 -7.36 11.32
C SER A 64 18.74 -8.13 12.60
N LYS A 65 19.93 -7.94 13.22
CA LYS A 65 20.41 -8.65 14.43
C LYS A 65 19.41 -8.71 15.61
N ARG A 66 18.27 -7.99 15.59
CA ARG A 66 17.16 -8.10 16.55
C ARG A 66 15.73 -7.97 15.98
N LYS A 67 15.52 -7.75 14.68
CA LYS A 67 14.19 -7.37 14.14
C LYS A 67 13.79 -8.25 12.95
N ARG A 68 12.51 -8.65 12.87
CA ARG A 68 11.89 -9.55 11.87
C ARG A 68 11.86 -8.99 10.42
N HIS A 69 12.85 -8.18 10.02
CA HIS A 69 12.84 -7.47 8.74
C HIS A 69 13.25 -8.34 7.56
N ASP A 70 14.21 -9.24 7.76
CA ASP A 70 14.54 -10.29 6.80
C ASP A 70 13.32 -11.19 6.55
N LEU A 71 12.60 -11.56 7.63
CA LEU A 71 11.36 -12.32 7.55
C LEU A 71 10.28 -11.61 6.73
N ASN A 72 10.14 -10.29 6.85
CA ASN A 72 9.19 -9.53 6.04
C ASN A 72 9.54 -9.62 4.54
N LEU A 73 10.79 -9.36 4.15
CA LEU A 73 11.20 -9.47 2.75
C LEU A 73 11.02 -10.89 2.22
N ILE A 74 11.47 -11.90 2.99
CA ILE A 74 11.35 -13.31 2.64
C ILE A 74 9.87 -13.67 2.44
N ASN A 75 8.98 -13.25 3.34
CA ASN A 75 7.55 -13.53 3.22
C ASN A 75 6.85 -12.75 2.09
N GLY A 76 7.32 -11.54 1.78
CA GLY A 76 6.93 -10.83 0.57
C GLY A 76 7.26 -11.67 -0.67
N ILE A 77 8.48 -12.18 -0.77
CA ILE A 77 8.92 -13.04 -1.88
C ILE A 77 8.13 -14.34 -1.93
N LYS A 78 7.88 -15.00 -0.78
CA LYS A 78 6.99 -16.19 -0.73
C LYS A 78 5.61 -15.86 -1.30
N ALA A 79 5.05 -14.70 -0.97
CA ALA A 79 3.77 -14.27 -1.50
C ALA A 79 3.82 -14.06 -3.02
N SER A 80 4.88 -13.46 -3.57
CA SER A 80 5.06 -13.36 -5.02
C SER A 80 5.20 -14.71 -5.72
N ILE A 81 5.90 -15.66 -5.10
CA ILE A 81 6.03 -17.04 -5.61
C ILE A 81 4.65 -17.70 -5.64
N LEU A 82 3.90 -17.66 -4.53
CA LEU A 82 2.55 -18.22 -4.44
C LEU A 82 1.60 -17.61 -5.48
N ILE A 83 1.64 -16.28 -5.65
CA ILE A 83 0.85 -15.57 -6.67
C ILE A 83 1.17 -16.09 -8.07
N GLY A 84 2.46 -16.25 -8.40
CA GLY A 84 2.91 -16.77 -9.69
C GLY A 84 2.59 -18.25 -9.91
N GLN A 85 2.65 -19.09 -8.87
CA GLN A 85 2.32 -20.51 -8.93
C GLN A 85 0.83 -20.76 -9.14
N SER A 86 -0.01 -19.98 -8.46
CA SER A 86 -1.47 -20.11 -8.45
C SER A 86 -2.18 -19.29 -9.53
N ASP A 87 -1.42 -18.59 -10.39
CA ASP A 87 -1.94 -17.75 -11.49
C ASP A 87 -2.99 -16.73 -11.02
N PHE A 88 -2.72 -16.08 -9.87
CA PHE A 88 -3.62 -15.06 -9.32
C PHE A 88 -3.73 -13.87 -10.28
N VAL A 89 -4.96 -13.45 -10.55
CA VAL A 89 -5.26 -12.25 -11.34
C VAL A 89 -5.06 -10.94 -10.55
N GLY A 90 -4.78 -11.02 -9.24
CA GLY A 90 -4.56 -9.87 -8.36
C GLY A 90 -4.95 -10.14 -6.90
N LEU A 91 -4.79 -9.14 -6.03
CA LEU A 91 -5.14 -9.19 -4.60
C LEU A 91 -6.23 -8.18 -4.23
N ARG A 92 -7.02 -8.49 -3.20
CA ARG A 92 -7.98 -7.53 -2.62
C ARG A 92 -7.22 -6.36 -1.99
N SER A 93 -7.77 -5.15 -2.05
CA SER A 93 -7.17 -3.92 -1.49
C SER A 93 -6.45 -4.09 -0.14
N ALA A 94 -7.09 -4.70 0.85
CA ALA A 94 -6.50 -4.89 2.17
C ALA A 94 -5.30 -5.85 2.17
N ASP A 95 -5.35 -6.90 1.35
CA ASP A 95 -4.31 -7.91 1.23
C ASP A 95 -3.19 -7.44 0.29
N HIS A 96 -3.53 -6.70 -0.77
CA HIS A 96 -2.61 -5.97 -1.64
C HIS A 96 -1.76 -4.98 -0.83
N ASN A 97 -2.38 -4.17 0.03
CA ASN A 97 -1.66 -3.25 0.91
C ASN A 97 -0.73 -3.99 1.89
N ARG A 98 -1.19 -5.11 2.48
CA ARG A 98 -0.35 -5.95 3.36
C ARG A 98 0.83 -6.55 2.62
N PHE A 99 0.57 -7.15 1.47
CA PHE A 99 1.58 -7.72 0.59
C PHE A 99 2.66 -6.69 0.25
N THR A 100 2.23 -5.51 -0.22
CA THR A 100 3.13 -4.41 -0.55
C THR A 100 3.97 -3.99 0.66
N LYS A 101 3.38 -3.87 1.86
CA LYS A 101 4.11 -3.51 3.09
C LYS A 101 5.25 -4.47 3.46
N LEU A 102 5.17 -5.75 3.13
CA LEU A 102 6.23 -6.72 3.39
C LEU A 102 7.56 -6.34 2.72
N TYR A 103 7.48 -5.71 1.55
CA TYR A 103 8.63 -5.14 0.87
C TYR A 103 9.06 -3.83 1.53
N PHE A 104 8.15 -2.87 1.69
CA PHE A 104 8.46 -1.52 2.17
C PHE A 104 9.16 -1.48 3.52
N GLU A 105 8.78 -2.33 4.48
CA GLU A 105 9.38 -2.33 5.81
C GLU A 105 10.88 -2.69 5.78
N SER A 106 11.28 -3.59 4.88
CA SER A 106 12.66 -4.01 4.69
C SER A 106 13.50 -2.89 4.05
N LEU A 107 12.87 -2.12 3.18
CA LEU A 107 13.50 -1.05 2.41
C LEU A 107 13.76 0.21 3.25
N GLN A 108 12.94 0.47 4.27
CA GLN A 108 13.21 1.54 5.23
C GLN A 108 14.58 1.40 5.91
N LEU A 109 15.06 0.17 6.10
CA LEU A 109 16.39 -0.07 6.65
C LEU A 109 17.51 0.30 5.68
N ILE A 110 17.29 0.00 4.40
CA ILE A 110 18.22 0.36 3.33
C ILE A 110 18.31 1.88 3.27
N GLN A 111 17.19 2.58 3.43
CA GLN A 111 17.23 4.04 3.48
C GLN A 111 18.06 4.55 4.64
N ALA A 112 17.78 4.04 5.85
CA ALA A 112 18.54 4.45 7.02
C ALA A 112 20.04 4.14 6.90
N HIS A 113 20.41 3.12 6.12
CA HIS A 113 21.80 2.82 5.80
C HIS A 113 22.40 3.84 4.82
N LEU A 114 21.69 4.17 3.73
CA LEU A 114 22.11 5.19 2.77
C LEU A 114 22.24 6.57 3.41
N ASP A 115 21.31 6.97 4.27
CA ASP A 115 21.38 8.23 5.02
C ASP A 115 22.65 8.30 5.87
N LYS A 116 22.99 7.23 6.59
CA LYS A 116 24.22 7.16 7.40
C LYS A 116 25.49 7.17 6.55
N LEU A 117 25.45 6.61 5.34
CA LEU A 117 26.58 6.70 4.41
C LEU A 117 26.74 8.12 3.88
N TYR A 118 25.62 8.78 3.56
CA TYR A 118 25.60 10.17 3.12
C TYR A 118 26.13 11.14 4.19
N GLU A 119 25.70 10.98 5.45
CA GLU A 119 26.16 11.79 6.60
C GLU A 119 27.65 11.65 6.90
N LYS A 120 28.29 10.56 6.47
CA LYS A 120 29.74 10.40 6.58
C LYS A 120 30.53 11.19 5.52
N HIS A 121 29.83 11.85 4.61
CA HIS A 121 30.30 12.80 3.60
C HIS A 121 31.63 12.41 2.94
N ASP A 122 31.55 11.63 1.87
CA ASP A 122 32.65 11.54 0.91
C ASP A 122 32.45 12.46 -0.30
N LEU A 123 31.28 13.08 -0.47
CA LEU A 123 30.93 13.90 -1.63
C LEU A 123 31.67 15.24 -1.71
N ILE A 124 32.06 15.64 -2.92
CA ILE A 124 32.58 16.99 -3.18
C ILE A 124 31.52 18.08 -2.92
N PRO A 125 31.90 19.31 -2.53
CA PRO A 125 30.97 20.38 -2.16
C PRO A 125 29.90 20.67 -3.22
N GLU A 126 30.27 20.64 -4.50
CA GLU A 126 29.37 20.90 -5.64
C GLU A 126 28.24 19.87 -5.77
N LEU A 127 28.43 18.66 -5.22
CA LEU A 127 27.40 17.62 -5.17
C LEU A 127 26.56 17.69 -3.89
N THR A 128 27.00 18.44 -2.88
CA THR A 128 26.26 18.66 -1.62
C THR A 128 25.37 19.90 -1.65
N GLU A 129 25.70 20.88 -2.48
CA GLU A 129 24.92 22.13 -2.65
C GLU A 129 23.72 21.97 -3.62
N PHE A 130 23.60 20.80 -4.28
CA PHE A 130 22.51 20.49 -5.20
C PHE A 130 21.23 20.10 -4.43
N ASP A 131 20.23 20.98 -4.51
CA ASP A 131 18.79 20.85 -4.21
C ASP A 131 18.34 19.60 -3.42
N PHE A 132 17.91 19.80 -2.18
CA PHE A 132 17.39 18.78 -1.24
C PHE A 132 16.28 17.89 -1.83
N ASP A 133 15.53 18.37 -2.83
CA ASP A 133 14.51 17.58 -3.51
C ASP A 133 15.10 16.41 -4.31
N HIS A 134 16.37 16.51 -4.77
CA HIS A 134 17.07 15.42 -5.46
C HIS A 134 17.55 14.34 -4.49
N VAL A 135 18.08 14.71 -3.32
CA VAL A 135 18.45 13.76 -2.24
C VAL A 135 17.21 13.02 -1.73
N ASN A 136 16.06 13.70 -1.67
CA ASN A 136 14.79 13.07 -1.35
C ASN A 136 14.38 11.99 -2.37
N ALA A 137 14.65 12.16 -3.67
CA ALA A 137 14.28 11.18 -4.71
C ALA A 137 14.94 9.79 -4.53
N TYR A 138 16.13 9.74 -3.95
CA TYR A 138 16.88 8.49 -3.71
C TYR A 138 16.54 7.83 -2.37
N LYS A 139 15.56 8.38 -1.63
CA LYS A 139 15.10 7.72 -0.41
C LYS A 139 14.47 6.37 -0.76
N ALA A 140 14.74 5.28 -0.04
CA ALA A 140 14.24 3.94 -0.36
C ALA A 140 12.71 3.88 -0.36
N TYR A 141 12.01 4.80 0.31
CA TYR A 141 10.55 4.91 0.16
C TYR A 141 10.12 5.57 -1.17
N ASN A 142 10.92 6.47 -1.76
CA ASN A 142 10.68 7.07 -3.07
C ASN A 142 11.15 6.16 -4.21
N LEU A 143 12.21 5.40 -3.95
CA LEU A 143 12.61 4.29 -4.79
C LEU A 143 11.52 3.26 -4.94
N PHE A 144 10.58 3.10 -3.99
CA PHE A 144 9.54 2.06 -4.02
C PHE A 144 8.08 2.56 -4.06
N GLY A 145 7.79 3.76 -3.52
CA GLY A 145 6.44 4.36 -3.43
C GLY A 145 6.03 5.19 -4.64
N ASN A 146 6.98 5.54 -5.50
CA ASN A 146 6.78 6.25 -6.77
C ASN A 146 7.19 5.42 -7.99
N ILE A 147 7.21 4.10 -7.87
CA ILE A 147 7.57 3.29 -9.02
C ILE A 147 6.35 3.08 -9.91
N GLY A 148 6.38 3.85 -10.99
CA GLY A 148 5.33 3.89 -11.99
C GLY A 148 5.49 4.99 -13.04
N LYS A 149 6.53 5.86 -13.02
CA LYS A 149 6.93 6.66 -14.21
C LYS A 149 8.24 7.44 -14.13
N THR A 150 8.89 7.53 -15.31
CA THR A 150 10.04 8.36 -15.68
C THR A 150 9.74 9.86 -15.74
N ARG A 151 10.80 10.65 -15.61
CA ARG A 151 11.30 11.68 -16.54
C ARG A 151 12.73 11.95 -16.01
N ASP A 152 13.82 12.06 -16.77
CA ASP A 152 15.16 12.51 -16.24
C ASP A 152 15.85 11.67 -15.09
N LYS A 153 15.30 10.51 -14.70
CA LYS A 153 15.24 10.05 -13.28
C LYS A 153 16.37 9.19 -12.71
N LEU A 154 17.54 9.20 -13.35
CA LEU A 154 18.81 8.74 -12.77
C LEU A 154 19.98 9.61 -13.23
N THR A 155 19.72 10.64 -14.06
CA THR A 155 20.74 11.51 -14.65
C THR A 155 21.63 12.13 -13.59
N TRP A 156 21.07 12.57 -12.45
CA TRP A 156 21.93 13.07 -11.38
C TRP A 156 22.89 12.00 -10.84
N LEU A 157 22.42 10.81 -10.46
CA LEU A 157 23.32 9.79 -9.89
C LEU A 157 24.31 9.26 -10.94
N TYR A 158 23.81 8.86 -12.12
CA TYR A 158 24.58 8.13 -13.13
C TYR A 158 25.34 9.05 -14.11
N GLU A 159 24.79 10.21 -14.45
CA GLU A 159 25.34 11.10 -15.50
C GLU A 159 26.00 12.37 -14.92
N ILE A 160 25.72 12.74 -13.67
CA ILE A 160 26.31 13.92 -13.01
C ILE A 160 27.24 13.52 -11.87
N ALA A 161 26.71 12.90 -10.82
CA ALA A 161 27.39 12.64 -9.55
C ALA A 161 28.49 11.58 -9.71
N LEU A 162 28.16 10.40 -10.27
CA LEU A 162 29.17 9.36 -10.52
C LEU A 162 30.19 9.76 -11.60
N VAL A 163 29.81 10.61 -12.55
CA VAL A 163 30.75 11.16 -13.54
C VAL A 163 31.75 12.12 -12.88
N LYS A 164 31.26 12.98 -11.98
CA LYS A 164 32.10 13.93 -11.23
C LYS A 164 32.92 13.25 -10.13
N GLN A 165 32.40 12.18 -9.54
CA GLN A 165 33.03 11.50 -8.42
C GLN A 165 32.83 9.97 -8.47
N PRO A 166 33.52 9.27 -9.38
CA PRO A 166 33.32 7.84 -9.62
C PRO A 166 33.73 6.94 -8.44
N ASN A 167 34.61 7.44 -7.57
CA ASN A 167 35.15 6.67 -6.44
C ASN A 167 34.37 6.89 -5.14
N SER A 168 33.23 7.60 -5.17
CA SER A 168 32.40 7.78 -3.97
C SER A 168 31.83 6.44 -3.51
N VAL A 169 32.05 6.09 -2.25
CA VAL A 169 31.46 4.92 -1.60
C VAL A 169 29.94 5.07 -1.56
N TYR A 170 29.43 6.25 -1.16
CA TYR A 170 27.99 6.50 -1.10
C TYR A 170 27.32 6.33 -2.47
N LEU A 171 27.85 7.00 -3.51
CA LEU A 171 27.23 6.95 -4.84
C LEU A 171 27.25 5.54 -5.44
N ASN A 172 28.33 4.79 -5.24
CA ASN A 172 28.43 3.41 -5.74
C ASN A 172 27.47 2.47 -5.01
N VAL A 173 27.29 2.61 -3.69
CA VAL A 173 26.29 1.83 -2.94
C VAL A 173 24.87 2.22 -3.35
N ALA A 174 24.57 3.51 -3.52
CA ALA A 174 23.27 3.98 -3.99
C ALA A 174 22.91 3.43 -5.38
N LYS A 175 23.89 3.38 -6.29
CA LYS A 175 23.74 2.76 -7.61
C LYS A 175 23.36 1.28 -7.52
N GLN A 176 24.10 0.50 -6.74
CA GLN A 176 23.83 -0.94 -6.58
C GLN A 176 22.45 -1.18 -5.95
N VAL A 177 22.12 -0.46 -4.88
CA VAL A 177 20.81 -0.54 -4.24
C VAL A 177 19.69 -0.24 -5.22
N ASN A 178 19.84 0.78 -6.07
CA ASN A 178 18.84 1.13 -7.06
C ASN A 178 18.65 0.02 -8.11
N GLU A 179 19.73 -0.56 -8.63
CA GLU A 179 19.69 -1.65 -9.61
C GLU A 179 19.00 -2.90 -9.04
N GLU A 180 19.27 -3.23 -7.78
CA GLU A 180 18.63 -4.36 -7.09
C GLU A 180 17.17 -4.05 -6.70
N ALA A 181 16.87 -2.82 -6.33
CA ALA A 181 15.53 -2.38 -5.94
C ALA A 181 14.51 -2.54 -7.06
N VAL A 182 14.93 -2.27 -8.31
CA VAL A 182 14.10 -2.51 -9.50
C VAL A 182 13.65 -3.98 -9.56
N LYS A 183 14.54 -4.93 -9.28
CA LYS A 183 14.21 -6.37 -9.30
C LYS A 183 13.15 -6.71 -8.26
N LEU A 184 13.30 -6.22 -7.03
CA LEU A 184 12.31 -6.43 -5.97
C LEU A 184 10.98 -5.75 -6.28
N HIS A 185 11.00 -4.60 -6.95
CA HIS A 185 9.79 -3.92 -7.35
C HIS A 185 8.97 -4.71 -8.38
N GLU A 186 9.62 -5.31 -9.38
CA GLU A 186 8.94 -6.18 -10.35
C GLU A 186 8.11 -7.28 -9.68
N LEU A 187 8.49 -7.71 -8.47
CA LEU A 187 7.82 -8.78 -7.73
C LEU A 187 6.49 -8.35 -7.10
N TYR A 188 6.29 -7.07 -6.80
CA TYR A 188 5.04 -6.61 -6.18
C TYR A 188 4.24 -5.63 -7.04
N LYS A 189 4.86 -4.94 -7.98
CA LYS A 189 4.20 -3.92 -8.83
C LYS A 189 3.14 -4.48 -9.77
N ASN A 190 3.34 -5.73 -10.19
CA ASN A 190 2.55 -6.40 -11.20
C ASN A 190 1.38 -7.18 -10.57
N VAL A 191 1.14 -7.00 -9.27
CA VAL A 191 0.02 -7.60 -8.57
C VAL A 191 -1.11 -6.58 -8.57
N ASP A 192 -2.09 -6.80 -9.45
CA ASP A 192 -3.22 -5.89 -9.58
C ASP A 192 -4.04 -5.85 -8.27
N GLU A 193 -4.48 -4.66 -7.91
CA GLU A 193 -5.54 -4.51 -6.92
C GLU A 193 -6.87 -4.83 -7.60
N ILE A 194 -7.42 -6.01 -7.30
CA ILE A 194 -8.72 -6.39 -7.83
C ILE A 194 -9.83 -5.80 -6.96
N GLU A 195 -10.61 -4.89 -7.55
CA GLU A 195 -11.93 -4.56 -7.04
C GLU A 195 -12.80 -5.83 -7.09
N PHE A 196 -13.28 -6.26 -5.94
CA PHE A 196 -14.16 -7.43 -5.86
C PHE A 196 -15.49 -7.09 -6.52
N HIS A 197 -15.72 -7.55 -7.74
CA HIS A 197 -17.06 -7.68 -8.31
C HIS A 197 -17.63 -9.05 -7.92
N PRO A 198 -18.81 -9.12 -7.28
CA PRO A 198 -19.43 -10.40 -6.99
C PRO A 198 -19.75 -11.16 -8.28
N LYS A 199 -19.52 -12.49 -8.30
CA LYS A 199 -19.82 -13.37 -9.45
C LYS A 199 -21.29 -13.32 -9.91
N ASN A 200 -22.19 -12.89 -9.03
CA ASN A 200 -23.57 -12.55 -9.35
C ASN A 200 -23.89 -11.17 -8.77
N SER A 201 -24.01 -10.16 -9.63
CA SER A 201 -24.33 -8.79 -9.21
C SER A 201 -25.78 -8.61 -8.77
N SER A 202 -26.68 -9.58 -9.01
CA SER A 202 -28.09 -9.44 -8.59
C SER A 202 -28.28 -9.46 -7.07
N ASP A 203 -27.35 -10.07 -6.33
CA ASP A 203 -27.50 -10.33 -4.89
C ASP A 203 -26.68 -9.37 -4.01
N TYR A 204 -26.02 -8.40 -4.64
CA TYR A 204 -25.12 -7.48 -3.98
C TYR A 204 -25.41 -6.05 -4.40
N HIS A 205 -25.23 -5.15 -3.45
CA HIS A 205 -25.47 -3.71 -3.60
C HIS A 205 -24.26 -2.93 -3.10
N HIS A 206 -24.18 -1.62 -3.34
CA HIS A 206 -23.12 -0.78 -2.80
C HIS A 206 -23.55 -0.16 -1.47
N CYS A 207 -22.66 -0.21 -0.49
CA CYS A 207 -22.88 0.47 0.78
C CYS A 207 -22.94 1.99 0.59
N ALA A 208 -23.95 2.63 1.17
CA ALA A 208 -24.10 4.08 1.15
C ALA A 208 -22.97 4.84 1.89
N CYS A 209 -22.16 4.17 2.75
CA CYS A 209 -21.08 4.84 3.51
C CYS A 209 -19.72 4.84 2.82
N CYS A 210 -19.43 3.85 1.98
CA CYS A 210 -18.07 3.65 1.45
C CYS A 210 -18.04 2.99 0.08
N PHE A 211 -19.20 2.75 -0.54
CA PHE A 211 -19.33 2.22 -1.89
C PHE A 211 -18.75 0.81 -2.07
N ARG A 212 -18.51 0.07 -0.99
CA ARG A 212 -18.15 -1.35 -1.10
C ARG A 212 -19.36 -2.21 -1.38
N TRP A 213 -19.17 -3.31 -2.09
CA TRP A 213 -20.21 -4.32 -2.27
C TRP A 213 -20.64 -4.94 -0.94
N VAL A 214 -21.94 -5.06 -0.75
CA VAL A 214 -22.61 -5.57 0.44
C VAL A 214 -23.78 -6.46 0.06
N ARG A 215 -24.13 -7.42 0.91
CA ARG A 215 -25.40 -8.15 0.82
C ARG A 215 -26.45 -7.47 1.69
N LEU A 216 -27.71 -7.68 1.35
CA LEU A 216 -28.86 -7.26 2.14
C LEU A 216 -29.28 -8.36 3.12
N LYS A 217 -30.00 -8.00 4.18
CA LYS A 217 -30.51 -8.99 5.14
C LYS A 217 -31.60 -9.82 4.47
N PRO A 218 -31.54 -11.16 4.51
CA PRO A 218 -32.60 -12.00 3.95
C PRO A 218 -33.98 -11.70 4.56
N SER A 219 -34.01 -11.33 5.85
CA SER A 219 -35.23 -10.97 6.58
C SER A 219 -35.65 -9.51 6.42
N ASN A 220 -34.80 -8.65 5.85
CA ASN A 220 -35.08 -7.23 5.62
C ASN A 220 -34.23 -6.72 4.45
N PRO A 221 -34.73 -6.81 3.21
CA PRO A 221 -33.97 -6.48 2.01
C PRO A 221 -33.64 -4.97 1.88
N ASP A 222 -34.17 -4.10 2.74
CA ASP A 222 -33.80 -2.68 2.75
C ASP A 222 -32.58 -2.38 3.63
N GLN A 223 -32.01 -3.38 4.30
CA GLN A 223 -30.89 -3.20 5.21
C GLN A 223 -29.66 -3.98 4.78
N VAL A 224 -28.51 -3.32 4.89
CA VAL A 224 -27.20 -3.96 4.72
C VAL A 224 -27.03 -5.06 5.77
N ALA A 225 -26.82 -6.29 5.31
CA ALA A 225 -26.46 -7.41 6.17
C ALA A 225 -24.98 -7.38 6.57
N TYR A 226 -24.12 -6.88 5.68
CA TYR A 226 -22.70 -7.21 5.75
C TYR A 226 -21.80 -6.16 5.12
N HIS A 227 -20.74 -5.77 5.85
CA HIS A 227 -19.72 -4.85 5.36
C HIS A 227 -18.35 -5.55 5.41
N GLY A 228 -18.03 -6.37 4.40
CA GLY A 228 -16.69 -6.93 4.18
C GLY A 228 -16.02 -7.66 5.37
N TYR A 229 -16.24 -8.97 5.45
CA TYR A 229 -15.39 -10.07 5.98
C TYR A 229 -14.56 -9.85 7.25
N THR A 230 -15.19 -10.11 8.39
CA THR A 230 -14.66 -11.06 9.38
C THR A 230 -15.70 -12.15 9.62
N ILE A 231 -15.48 -13.33 9.04
CA ILE A 231 -16.12 -14.57 9.49
C ILE A 231 -15.38 -14.94 10.78
N ASP A 232 -16.08 -14.94 11.92
CA ASP A 232 -15.54 -15.59 13.10
C ASP A 232 -15.44 -17.08 12.81
N ARG A 233 -14.21 -17.61 12.72
CA ARG A 233 -13.95 -19.01 12.34
C ARG A 233 -14.45 -20.00 13.43
N GLY A 234 -14.95 -19.53 14.58
CA GLY A 234 -15.40 -20.37 15.68
C GLY A 234 -16.89 -20.69 15.74
N THR A 235 -17.77 -19.89 15.14
CA THR A 235 -19.22 -20.07 15.28
C THR A 235 -19.97 -19.59 14.04
N TYR A 236 -20.79 -20.47 13.47
CA TYR A 236 -21.61 -20.22 12.28
C TYR A 236 -22.65 -19.09 12.40
N ASN A 237 -22.68 -18.28 13.46
CA ASN A 237 -23.83 -17.41 13.76
C ASN A 237 -23.56 -16.00 14.33
N GLU A 238 -22.34 -15.47 14.35
CA GLU A 238 -22.14 -14.11 14.84
C GLU A 238 -21.59 -13.16 13.77
N ILE A 239 -22.52 -12.45 13.14
CA ILE A 239 -22.28 -11.33 12.22
C ILE A 239 -21.98 -10.10 13.08
N ALA A 240 -20.73 -9.61 13.06
CA ALA A 240 -20.38 -8.32 13.65
C ALA A 240 -21.00 -7.18 12.82
N SER A 241 -22.26 -6.83 13.12
CA SER A 241 -23.09 -5.96 12.30
C SER A 241 -22.91 -4.45 12.54
N GLN A 242 -21.85 -3.99 13.23
CA GLN A 242 -21.91 -2.67 13.89
C GLN A 242 -20.87 -1.61 13.48
N SER A 243 -19.93 -1.84 12.56
CA SER A 243 -18.85 -0.86 12.34
C SER A 243 -19.02 0.17 11.22
N CYS A 244 -19.90 -0.03 10.22
CA CYS A 244 -20.14 0.98 9.17
C CYS A 244 -21.43 1.75 9.44
N SER A 245 -21.33 3.07 9.48
CA SER A 245 -22.47 3.99 9.59
C SER A 245 -23.50 3.83 8.47
N GLY A 246 -23.13 3.21 7.36
CA GLY A 246 -24.00 2.86 6.23
C GLY A 246 -24.96 1.71 6.50
N SER A 247 -24.79 0.93 7.59
CA SER A 247 -25.74 -0.15 7.92
C SER A 247 -27.12 0.35 8.33
N SER A 248 -27.21 1.61 8.77
CA SER A 248 -28.46 2.29 9.11
C SER A 248 -29.20 2.83 7.89
N PHE A 249 -28.62 2.70 6.69
CA PHE A 249 -29.19 3.20 5.46
C PHE A 249 -29.42 2.07 4.46
N GLN A 250 -30.37 2.30 3.56
CA GLN A 250 -30.50 1.49 2.35
C GLN A 250 -29.21 1.56 1.52
N PRO A 251 -28.92 0.53 0.70
CA PRO A 251 -27.82 0.59 -0.24
C PRO A 251 -27.98 1.74 -1.25
N LEU A 252 -26.88 2.13 -1.87
CA LEU A 252 -26.83 3.26 -2.81
C LEU A 252 -27.83 3.11 -3.97
N GLU A 253 -27.99 1.90 -4.49
CA GLU A 253 -28.91 1.61 -5.61
C GLU A 253 -30.39 1.79 -5.24
N MET A 254 -30.71 1.81 -3.95
CA MET A 254 -32.07 2.02 -3.45
C MET A 254 -32.26 3.44 -2.89
N SER A 255 -31.22 4.02 -2.31
CA SER A 255 -31.30 5.36 -1.71
C SER A 255 -29.94 6.04 -1.58
N THR A 256 -29.90 7.32 -1.91
CA THR A 256 -28.75 8.21 -1.69
C THR A 256 -28.66 8.78 -0.26
N LYS A 257 -29.66 8.57 0.60
CA LYS A 257 -29.75 9.18 1.94
C LYS A 257 -28.50 8.96 2.79
N GLY A 258 -27.97 7.73 2.79
CA GLY A 258 -26.75 7.42 3.55
C GLY A 258 -25.51 8.11 3.00
N THR A 259 -25.40 8.19 1.68
CA THR A 259 -24.30 8.88 0.99
C THR A 259 -24.31 10.37 1.33
N PHE A 260 -25.48 11.02 1.24
CA PHE A 260 -25.64 12.44 1.61
C PHE A 260 -25.38 12.70 3.09
N ALA A 261 -25.81 11.82 3.99
CA ALA A 261 -25.51 11.95 5.42
C ALA A 261 -23.99 11.91 5.70
N VAL A 262 -23.23 11.10 4.95
CA VAL A 262 -21.76 11.06 5.07
C VAL A 262 -21.11 12.29 4.43
N LEU A 263 -21.61 12.75 3.27
CA LEU A 263 -21.13 13.97 2.62
C LEU A 263 -21.33 15.20 3.51
N GLU A 264 -22.49 15.33 4.15
CA GLU A 264 -22.80 16.41 5.11
C GLU A 264 -21.85 16.40 6.30
N ARG A 265 -21.63 15.23 6.91
CA ARG A 265 -20.66 15.07 7.99
C ARG A 265 -19.25 15.45 7.56
N ASN A 266 -18.86 15.08 6.34
CA ASN A 266 -17.56 15.41 5.79
C ASN A 266 -17.42 16.91 5.49
N ASN A 267 -18.48 17.60 5.06
CA ASN A 267 -18.49 19.05 4.90
C ASN A 267 -18.30 19.79 6.23
N GLN A 268 -18.99 19.36 7.29
CA GLN A 268 -18.79 19.92 8.63
C GLN A 268 -17.35 19.69 9.13
N LYS A 269 -16.81 18.49 8.89
CA LYS A 269 -15.41 18.19 9.20
C LYS A 269 -14.44 19.03 8.36
N LEU A 270 -14.75 19.27 7.10
CA LEU A 270 -13.95 20.10 6.19
C LEU A 270 -13.87 21.55 6.69
N ALA A 271 -14.99 22.12 7.15
CA ALA A 271 -15.00 23.47 7.72
C ALA A 271 -14.02 23.58 8.90
N LYS A 272 -14.08 22.64 9.84
CA LYS A 272 -13.14 22.56 10.97
C LYS A 272 -11.68 22.40 10.52
N LEU A 273 -11.42 21.54 9.53
CA LEU A 273 -10.06 21.36 9.01
C LEU A 273 -9.54 22.63 8.30
N LYS A 274 -10.39 23.41 7.64
CA LYS A 274 -10.01 24.69 7.04
C LYS A 274 -9.70 25.75 8.11
N GLU A 275 -10.42 25.75 9.23
CA GLU A 275 -10.12 26.59 10.40
C GLU A 275 -8.78 26.20 11.02
N ASP A 276 -8.58 24.90 11.29
CA ASP A 276 -7.32 24.37 11.80
C ASP A 276 -6.15 24.71 10.84
N LEU A 277 -6.35 24.59 9.53
CA LEU A 277 -5.31 24.93 8.56
C LEU A 277 -4.83 26.38 8.71
N LYS A 278 -5.76 27.34 8.85
CA LYS A 278 -5.43 28.77 9.05
C LYS A 278 -4.73 29.03 10.39
N LEU A 279 -5.08 28.29 11.43
CA LEU A 279 -4.45 28.43 12.75
C LEU A 279 -2.99 27.96 12.75
N TRP A 280 -2.70 26.89 12.01
CA TRP A 280 -1.39 26.25 12.03
C TRP A 280 -0.49 26.61 10.84
N GLU A 281 -0.97 27.32 9.81
CA GLU A 281 -0.23 27.56 8.56
C GLU A 281 1.12 28.26 8.75
N ASN A 282 1.23 29.10 9.77
CA ASN A 282 2.45 29.85 10.08
C ASN A 282 3.26 29.23 11.23
N ASP A 283 2.80 28.12 11.81
CA ASP A 283 3.51 27.44 12.89
C ASP A 283 4.61 26.53 12.33
N GLN A 284 5.85 26.97 12.51
CA GLN A 284 7.05 26.28 12.05
C GLN A 284 7.59 25.21 13.03
N SER A 285 6.93 25.03 14.18
CA SER A 285 7.27 23.95 15.11
C SER A 285 7.01 22.57 14.50
N ASP A 286 7.69 21.54 15.01
CA ASP A 286 7.48 20.16 14.55
C ASP A 286 6.04 19.69 14.79
N MET A 287 5.41 20.18 15.86
CA MET A 287 3.99 19.93 16.11
C MET A 287 3.11 20.63 15.07
N GLY A 288 3.35 21.91 14.79
CA GLY A 288 2.65 22.67 13.74
C GLY A 288 2.73 21.99 12.38
N LYS A 289 3.94 21.59 11.96
CA LYS A 289 4.18 20.85 10.70
C LYS A 289 3.42 19.52 10.63
N LYS A 290 3.41 18.74 11.72
CA LYS A 290 2.68 17.47 11.79
C LYS A 290 1.17 17.68 11.73
N TYR A 291 0.65 18.67 12.45
CA TYR A 291 -0.76 19.05 12.39
C TYR A 291 -1.16 19.49 10.98
N LEU A 292 -0.36 20.36 10.34
CA LEU A 292 -0.57 20.77 8.96
C LEU A 292 -0.61 19.60 7.97
N ALA A 293 0.32 18.65 8.08
CA ALA A 293 0.35 17.46 7.22
C ALA A 293 -0.93 16.61 7.39
N ASN A 294 -1.36 16.39 8.63
CA ASN A 294 -2.58 15.65 8.94
C ASN A 294 -3.84 16.37 8.45
N THR A 295 -3.91 17.70 8.64
CA THR A 295 -5.02 18.53 8.18
C THR A 295 -5.13 18.52 6.66
N LYS A 296 -4.00 18.73 5.94
CA LYS A 296 -3.95 18.62 4.47
C LYS A 296 -4.36 17.22 3.99
N SER A 297 -3.91 16.16 4.67
CA SER A 297 -4.33 14.80 4.34
C SER A 297 -5.82 14.58 4.56
N GLY A 298 -6.39 15.10 5.64
CA GLY A 298 -7.83 15.02 5.92
C GLY A 298 -8.67 15.70 4.85
N ILE A 299 -8.25 16.89 4.40
CA ILE A 299 -8.90 17.62 3.30
C ILE A 299 -8.84 16.81 2.00
N ARG A 300 -7.68 16.25 1.63
CA ARG A 300 -7.53 15.39 0.45
C ARG A 300 -8.43 14.16 0.52
N SER A 301 -8.52 13.51 1.67
CA SER A 301 -9.40 12.35 1.86
C SER A 301 -10.88 12.70 1.70
N ILE A 302 -11.32 13.86 2.19
CA ILE A 302 -12.70 14.34 2.01
C ILE A 302 -12.98 14.65 0.53
N LYS A 303 -12.06 15.35 -0.15
CA LYS A 303 -12.17 15.64 -1.59
C LYS A 303 -12.30 14.36 -2.42
N PHE A 304 -11.41 13.39 -2.18
CA PHE A 304 -11.46 12.09 -2.85
C PHE A 304 -12.78 11.34 -2.60
N TYR A 305 -13.29 11.38 -1.37
CA TYR A 305 -14.59 10.77 -1.05
C TYR A 305 -15.73 11.43 -1.83
N ALA A 306 -15.78 12.78 -1.89
CA ALA A 306 -16.81 13.50 -2.62
C ALA A 306 -16.77 13.22 -4.13
N GLU A 307 -15.57 13.16 -4.73
CA GLU A 307 -15.39 12.78 -6.13
C GLU A 307 -15.83 11.33 -6.39
N THR A 308 -15.56 10.42 -5.46
CA THR A 308 -16.01 9.03 -5.56
C THR A 308 -17.53 8.95 -5.44
N ALA A 309 -18.13 9.66 -4.48
CA ALA A 309 -19.58 9.73 -4.30
C ALA A 309 -20.27 10.27 -5.56
N PHE A 310 -19.70 11.30 -6.20
CA PHE A 310 -20.19 11.84 -7.46
C PHE A 310 -20.23 10.77 -8.55
N LYS A 311 -19.13 10.04 -8.79
CA LYS A 311 -19.07 8.96 -9.80
C LYS A 311 -20.06 7.84 -9.51
N MET A 312 -20.23 7.49 -8.24
CA MET A 312 -21.14 6.44 -7.81
C MET A 312 -22.61 6.86 -7.99
N ILE A 313 -22.97 8.08 -7.60
CA ILE A 313 -24.31 8.63 -7.82
C ILE A 313 -24.59 8.78 -9.32
N GLN A 314 -23.63 9.26 -10.12
CA GLN A 314 -23.76 9.32 -11.58
C GLN A 314 -24.16 7.97 -12.18
N LYS A 315 -23.62 6.88 -11.65
CA LYS A 315 -23.85 5.53 -12.15
C LYS A 315 -25.18 4.93 -11.68
N TYR A 316 -25.56 5.14 -10.42
CA TYR A 316 -26.65 4.38 -9.80
C TYR A 316 -27.90 5.20 -9.45
N GLN A 317 -27.78 6.53 -9.33
CA GLN A 317 -28.85 7.47 -8.95
C GLN A 317 -28.65 8.82 -9.70
N PRO A 318 -28.57 8.83 -11.04
CA PRO A 318 -28.14 9.99 -11.83
C PRO A 318 -29.02 11.24 -11.63
N GLU A 319 -30.28 11.08 -11.27
CA GLU A 319 -31.21 12.16 -10.94
C GLU A 319 -30.78 12.98 -9.71
N GLN A 320 -29.91 12.44 -8.86
CA GLN A 320 -29.38 13.08 -7.65
C GLN A 320 -28.08 13.85 -7.90
N LEU A 321 -27.59 13.90 -9.15
CA LEU A 321 -26.36 14.60 -9.53
C LEU A 321 -26.31 16.08 -9.10
N PRO A 322 -27.36 16.90 -9.32
CA PRO A 322 -27.32 18.31 -8.94
C PRO A 322 -27.16 18.54 -7.43
N GLU A 323 -27.55 17.56 -6.61
CA GLU A 323 -27.44 17.66 -5.17
C GLU A 323 -26.05 17.25 -4.67
N VAL A 324 -25.41 16.24 -5.27
CA VAL A 324 -24.03 15.83 -4.92
C VAL A 324 -22.98 16.84 -5.38
N GLU A 325 -23.22 17.58 -6.47
CA GLU A 325 -22.33 18.65 -6.94
C GLU A 325 -22.03 19.70 -5.87
N LYS A 326 -23.00 19.97 -4.99
CA LYS A 326 -22.85 20.92 -3.86
C LYS A 326 -21.79 20.49 -2.84
N TYR A 327 -21.43 19.21 -2.82
CA TYR A 327 -20.46 18.63 -1.89
C TYR A 327 -19.07 18.46 -2.52
N LEU A 328 -18.90 18.78 -3.81
CA LEU A 328 -17.59 18.77 -4.44
C LEU A 328 -16.72 19.88 -3.85
N VAL A 329 -15.51 19.51 -3.43
CA VAL A 329 -14.56 20.44 -2.84
C VAL A 329 -13.73 21.06 -3.96
N THR A 330 -14.09 22.28 -4.37
CA THR A 330 -13.25 23.13 -5.23
C THR A 330 -12.11 23.75 -4.42
N GLU A 331 -10.98 23.99 -5.08
CA GLU A 331 -9.78 24.57 -4.46
C GLU A 331 -9.99 26.00 -3.96
#